data_AF-A0A958MFS6-F1
#
_entry.id   AF-A0A958MFS6-F1
#
_cell.length_a   1.000
_cell.length_b   1.000
_cell.length_c   1.000
_cell.angle_alpha   90.00
_cell.angle_beta   90.00
_cell.angle_gamma   90.00
#
_symmetry.space_group_name_H-M   'P 1'
#
loop_
_entity.id
_entity.type
_entity.pdbx_description
1 polymer ?
#
loop_
_entity_poly.entity_id
_entity_poly.type
_entity_poly.pdbx_seq_one_letter_code
_entity_poly.pdbx_strand_id
1 'polypeptide(L)'
;MAEEKESLGLEPISQKKSETKKGAPAWVVTFADLMSLLLTFFILLLSFAEIDATKFRKISGSLKMAFGVQRVNIFDEPPKGSSFVAQEHRAGSISNPMSVSGATVNLLDPQLQNIKNNMEKNERIALVEKQKRLQENVKSTYSRLKKEIKEGKVEITHKDHNLIIRISEAASFPKGQAKLNPNFTSMLDKLSDILNDVKGEVEIAGHSDDKKFNSLRYRTNWEFSAARAMTLAQALIQKGDVDPERVTVVAHGPTRPIVKNNSEINRRKNRRIEIIIKH
;
A
#
# COMPACT_ATOMS: atom_id res chain seq x y z
N MET A 1 11.26 -59.73 86.12
CA MET A 1 10.15 -60.38 85.42
C MET A 1 10.39 -60.15 83.94
N ALA A 2 10.92 -61.17 83.29
CA ALA A 2 11.23 -61.19 81.87
C ALA A 2 9.94 -61.42 81.08
N GLU A 3 9.79 -60.76 79.93
CA GLU A 3 8.94 -61.26 78.86
C GLU A 3 9.76 -61.27 77.57
N GLU A 4 10.12 -62.49 77.20
CA GLU A 4 10.71 -62.89 75.93
C GLU A 4 9.56 -63.33 75.02
N LYS A 5 9.49 -62.78 73.79
CA LYS A 5 8.83 -63.43 72.65
C LYS A 5 9.61 -63.14 71.36
N GLU A 6 10.59 -64.01 71.14
CA GLU A 6 10.84 -64.76 69.89
C GLU A 6 10.27 -64.16 68.60
N SER A 7 11.14 -63.60 67.75
CA SER A 7 10.82 -63.28 66.34
C SER A 7 11.60 -64.21 65.41
N LEU A 8 10.85 -65.14 64.81
CA LEU A 8 11.30 -66.06 63.77
C LEU A 8 11.78 -65.28 62.53
N GLY A 9 13.05 -65.51 62.16
CA GLY A 9 13.64 -65.01 60.93
C GLY A 9 13.06 -65.71 59.69
N LEU A 10 12.57 -64.91 58.75
CA LEU A 10 12.25 -65.31 57.39
C LEU A 10 12.81 -64.22 56.45
N GLU A 11 13.79 -64.57 55.63
CA GLU A 11 14.35 -63.66 54.62
C GLU A 11 13.33 -63.37 53.51
N PRO A 12 13.21 -62.13 53.02
CA PRO A 12 12.29 -61.82 51.94
C PRO A 12 12.84 -62.26 50.57
N ILE A 13 11.98 -62.98 49.85
CA ILE A 13 12.11 -63.47 48.48
C ILE A 13 12.40 -62.31 47.51
N SER A 14 13.45 -62.46 46.71
CA SER A 14 13.83 -61.53 45.63
C SER A 14 12.75 -61.43 44.55
N GLN A 15 11.98 -60.34 44.57
CA GLN A 15 11.05 -60.01 43.50
C GLN A 15 11.80 -59.30 42.36
N LYS A 16 12.02 -60.02 41.25
CA LYS A 16 12.52 -59.47 39.99
C LYS A 16 11.48 -58.52 39.40
N LYS A 17 11.70 -57.21 39.58
CA LYS A 17 10.88 -56.14 39.01
C LYS A 17 10.96 -56.20 37.48
N SER A 18 9.85 -56.48 36.80
CA SER A 18 9.75 -56.34 35.34
C SER A 18 9.96 -54.87 34.97
N GLU A 19 10.95 -54.59 34.13
CA GLU A 19 11.16 -53.25 33.57
C GLU A 19 9.97 -52.86 32.70
N THR A 20 9.02 -52.12 33.28
CA THR A 20 8.05 -51.35 32.51
C THR A 20 8.82 -50.20 31.86
N LYS A 21 9.05 -50.32 30.55
CA LYS A 21 9.61 -49.24 29.73
C LYS A 21 8.76 -47.99 29.96
N LYS A 22 9.32 -46.99 30.65
CA LYS A 22 8.66 -45.71 30.88
C LYS A 22 8.31 -45.11 29.52
N GLY A 23 7.01 -45.01 29.22
CA GLY A 23 6.52 -44.34 28.03
C GLY A 23 6.88 -42.85 28.04
N ALA A 24 6.74 -42.20 26.88
CA ALA A 24 6.97 -40.76 26.78
C ALA A 24 6.00 -40.00 27.72
N PRO A 25 6.45 -38.91 28.35
CA PRO A 25 5.60 -38.10 29.22
C PRO A 25 4.37 -37.57 28.47
N ALA A 26 3.22 -37.51 29.14
CA ALA A 26 1.95 -37.05 28.54
C ALA A 26 2.03 -35.63 27.94
N TRP A 27 2.89 -34.75 28.46
CA TRP A 27 3.10 -33.40 27.92
C TRP A 27 3.76 -33.38 26.54
N VAL A 28 4.54 -34.41 26.19
CA VAL A 28 5.19 -34.51 24.87
C VAL A 28 4.13 -34.74 23.79
N VAL A 29 3.06 -35.47 24.12
CA VAL A 29 1.97 -35.77 23.19
C VAL A 29 1.19 -34.51 22.85
N THR A 30 0.86 -33.66 23.83
CA THR A 30 0.16 -32.39 23.60
C THR A 30 1.03 -31.36 22.87
N PHE A 31 2.35 -31.35 23.13
CA PHE A 31 3.30 -30.53 22.39
C PHE A 31 3.42 -30.98 20.92
N ALA A 32 3.51 -32.29 20.68
CA ALA A 32 3.58 -32.85 19.34
C ALA A 32 2.29 -32.58 18.53
N ASP A 33 1.13 -32.60 19.19
CA ASP A 33 -0.16 -32.25 18.59
C ASP A 33 -0.21 -30.77 18.16
N LEU A 34 0.23 -29.85 19.02
CA LEU A 34 0.30 -28.41 18.68
C LEU A 34 1.29 -28.12 17.52
N MET A 35 2.45 -28.80 17.50
CA MET A 35 3.42 -28.68 16.39
C MET A 35 2.86 -29.23 15.07
N SER A 36 2.08 -30.31 15.13
CA SER A 36 1.43 -30.90 13.95
C SER A 36 0.30 -30.01 13.43
N LEU A 37 -0.48 -29.38 14.32
CA LEU A 37 -1.49 -28.38 13.94
C LEU A 37 -0.84 -27.14 13.32
N LEU A 38 0.30 -26.68 13.84
CA LEU A 38 1.04 -25.57 13.25
C LEU A 38 1.60 -25.92 11.87
N LEU A 39 2.17 -27.11 11.72
CA LEU A 39 2.69 -27.60 10.44
C LEU A 39 1.58 -27.71 9.38
N THR A 40 0.46 -28.35 9.73
CA THR A 40 -0.69 -28.49 8.83
C THR A 40 -1.30 -27.13 8.46
N PHE A 41 -1.36 -26.18 9.40
CA PHE A 41 -1.76 -24.81 9.12
C PHE A 41 -0.85 -24.12 8.09
N PHE A 42 0.47 -24.22 8.23
CA PHE A 42 1.41 -23.64 7.26
C PHE A 42 1.34 -24.31 5.88
N ILE A 43 1.13 -25.63 5.82
CA ILE A 43 0.95 -26.35 4.55
C ILE A 43 -0.33 -25.87 3.84
N LEU A 44 -1.43 -25.64 4.58
CA LEU A 44 -2.66 -25.09 4.01
C LEU A 44 -2.46 -23.66 3.51
N LEU A 45 -1.77 -22.80 4.26
CA LEU A 45 -1.39 -21.46 3.81
C LEU A 45 -0.57 -21.50 2.52
N LEU A 46 0.38 -22.44 2.42
CA LEU A 46 1.20 -22.61 1.23
C LEU A 46 0.37 -23.11 0.03
N SER A 47 -0.62 -23.97 0.25
CA SER A 47 -1.49 -24.47 -0.84
C SER A 47 -2.43 -23.40 -1.41
N PHE A 48 -2.82 -22.40 -0.61
CA PHE A 48 -3.64 -21.28 -1.07
C PHE A 48 -2.81 -20.07 -1.53
N ALA A 49 -1.48 -20.15 -1.43
CA ALA A 49 -0.60 -19.12 -1.95
C ALA A 49 -0.46 -19.25 -3.47
N GLU A 50 -1.41 -18.68 -4.21
CA GLU A 50 -1.22 -18.48 -5.64
C GLU A 50 -0.08 -17.48 -5.87
N ILE A 51 1.07 -17.99 -6.31
CA ILE A 51 2.19 -17.14 -6.72
C ILE A 51 1.89 -16.62 -8.13
N ASP A 52 1.31 -15.43 -8.19
CA ASP A 52 1.16 -14.70 -9.45
C ASP A 52 2.55 -14.35 -10.01
N ALA A 53 2.88 -14.89 -11.19
CA ALA A 53 4.14 -14.67 -11.87
C ALA A 53 4.41 -13.18 -12.13
N THR A 54 3.38 -12.35 -12.30
CA THR A 54 3.53 -10.90 -12.48
C THR A 54 3.87 -10.20 -11.16
N LYS A 55 3.31 -10.65 -10.04
CA LYS A 55 3.57 -10.12 -8.70
C LYS A 55 4.95 -10.55 -8.20
N PHE A 56 5.35 -11.80 -8.44
CA PHE A 56 6.70 -12.28 -8.15
C PHE A 56 7.74 -11.51 -8.95
N ARG A 57 7.51 -11.22 -10.25
CA ARG A 57 8.43 -10.39 -11.05
C ARG A 57 8.59 -8.97 -10.52
N LYS A 58 7.50 -8.35 -10.04
CA LYS A 58 7.54 -7.02 -9.40
C LYS A 58 8.36 -7.03 -8.10
N ILE A 59 8.18 -8.06 -7.27
CA ILE A 59 8.90 -8.23 -6.00
C ILE A 59 10.37 -8.63 -6.23
N SER A 60 10.65 -9.55 -7.15
CA SER A 60 12.03 -9.93 -7.50
C SER A 60 12.77 -8.77 -8.17
N GLY A 61 12.06 -7.89 -8.90
CA GLY A 61 12.61 -6.69 -9.48
C GLY A 61 13.10 -5.70 -8.42
N SER A 62 12.29 -5.44 -7.38
CA SER A 62 12.71 -4.59 -6.26
C SER A 62 13.78 -5.26 -5.39
N LEU A 63 13.73 -6.59 -5.23
CA LEU A 63 14.72 -7.36 -4.46
C LEU A 63 16.09 -7.41 -5.16
N LYS A 64 16.11 -7.55 -6.49
CA LYS A 64 17.32 -7.44 -7.32
C LYS A 64 17.94 -6.04 -7.25
N MET A 65 17.12 -5.00 -7.16
CA MET A 65 17.58 -3.62 -6.97
C MET A 65 18.12 -3.38 -5.55
N ALA A 66 17.53 -4.01 -4.53
CA ALA A 66 17.96 -3.88 -3.13
C ALA A 66 19.23 -4.70 -2.80
N PHE A 67 19.43 -5.86 -3.42
CA PHE A 67 20.63 -6.68 -3.22
C PHE A 67 21.83 -6.28 -4.09
N GLY A 68 21.74 -5.19 -4.85
CA GLY A 68 22.91 -4.50 -5.39
C GLY A 68 23.81 -5.30 -6.32
N VAL A 69 23.39 -6.46 -6.84
CA VAL A 69 24.13 -7.15 -7.91
C VAL A 69 23.84 -6.46 -9.23
N GLN A 70 24.25 -5.19 -9.32
CA GLN A 70 24.72 -4.65 -10.58
C GLN A 70 25.98 -5.44 -10.90
N ARG A 71 25.85 -6.45 -11.78
CA ARG A 71 26.97 -6.77 -12.64
C ARG A 71 27.22 -5.51 -13.44
N VAL A 72 28.13 -4.68 -12.95
CA VAL A 72 28.71 -3.62 -13.73
C VAL A 72 29.40 -4.34 -14.88
N ASN A 73 28.75 -4.36 -16.04
CA ASN A 73 29.48 -4.58 -17.28
C ASN A 73 30.34 -3.34 -17.46
N ILE A 74 31.58 -3.40 -16.94
CA ILE A 74 32.64 -2.44 -17.22
C ILE A 74 33.16 -2.79 -18.61
N PHE A 75 32.35 -2.58 -19.65
CA PHE A 75 32.83 -2.60 -21.04
C PHE A 75 31.94 -1.66 -21.85
N ASP A 76 32.35 -0.39 -21.91
CA ASP A 76 32.54 0.30 -23.19
C ASP A 76 33.63 1.37 -23.03
N GLU A 77 34.74 1.07 -23.72
CA GLU A 77 35.87 1.90 -24.19
C GLU A 77 36.73 2.72 -23.19
N PRO A 78 38.01 2.36 -22.99
CA PRO A 78 38.99 3.27 -22.39
C PRO A 78 39.40 4.36 -23.39
N PRO A 79 39.61 5.62 -22.96
CA PRO A 79 40.12 6.67 -23.83
C PRO A 79 41.56 6.34 -24.24
N LYS A 80 41.83 6.43 -25.55
CA LYS A 80 43.19 6.28 -26.10
C LYS A 80 44.10 7.39 -25.56
N GLY A 81 45.10 7.00 -24.79
CA GLY A 81 46.23 7.84 -24.38
C GLY A 81 47.50 6.99 -24.35
N SER A 82 48.45 7.30 -25.23
CA SER A 82 49.73 6.60 -25.42
C SER A 82 50.77 6.98 -24.36
N SER A 83 51.44 5.97 -23.78
CA SER A 83 52.87 5.97 -23.33
C SER A 83 53.09 4.77 -22.40
N PHE A 84 53.68 3.67 -22.87
CA PHE A 84 55.11 3.28 -22.73
C PHE A 84 55.59 3.08 -21.28
N VAL A 85 56.08 1.84 -21.01
CA VAL A 85 56.82 1.31 -19.84
C VAL A 85 56.00 0.84 -18.62
N ALA A 86 55.89 -0.49 -18.45
CA ALA A 86 56.48 -1.24 -17.33
C ALA A 86 56.06 -2.71 -17.39
N GLN A 87 57.07 -3.55 -17.49
CA GLN A 87 57.07 -4.98 -17.64
C GLN A 87 56.96 -5.70 -16.28
N GLU A 88 56.39 -6.90 -16.33
CA GLU A 88 56.57 -8.02 -15.38
C GLU A 88 56.10 -7.85 -13.92
N HIS A 89 55.26 -8.77 -13.46
CA HIS A 89 55.59 -9.74 -12.40
C HIS A 89 54.44 -10.74 -12.23
N ARG A 90 54.74 -12.03 -12.39
CA ARG A 90 53.87 -13.17 -12.06
C ARG A 90 54.19 -13.68 -10.65
N ALA A 91 53.17 -13.94 -9.85
CA ALA A 91 53.07 -14.97 -8.80
C ALA A 91 51.60 -14.94 -8.33
N GLY A 92 50.78 -15.99 -8.23
CA GLY A 92 50.97 -17.43 -8.15
C GLY A 92 50.04 -17.91 -7.03
N SER A 93 48.89 -18.53 -7.33
CA SER A 93 48.32 -19.68 -6.58
C SER A 93 46.88 -20.05 -6.97
N ILE A 94 46.80 -21.29 -7.50
CA ILE A 94 45.94 -22.42 -7.08
C ILE A 94 44.41 -22.38 -7.35
N SER A 95 44.05 -23.32 -8.23
CA SER A 95 42.81 -24.11 -8.39
C SER A 95 41.49 -23.42 -8.76
N ASN A 96 41.12 -23.59 -10.02
CA ASN A 96 39.72 -23.67 -10.45
C ASN A 96 39.11 -25.01 -9.96
N PRO A 97 37.91 -25.03 -9.37
CA PRO A 97 37.06 -26.20 -9.48
C PRO A 97 36.43 -26.24 -10.88
N MET A 98 36.34 -27.46 -11.43
CA MET A 98 35.77 -27.80 -12.74
C MET A 98 34.41 -27.15 -12.99
N SER A 99 34.31 -26.36 -14.08
CA SER A 99 33.02 -26.07 -14.71
C SER A 99 32.56 -27.32 -15.46
N VAL A 100 31.54 -27.99 -14.93
CA VAL A 100 30.78 -28.99 -15.66
C VAL A 100 30.07 -28.27 -16.81
N SER A 101 30.49 -28.58 -18.03
CA SER A 101 29.81 -28.20 -19.26
C SER A 101 28.50 -28.98 -19.35
N GLY A 102 27.45 -28.42 -18.75
CA GLY A 102 26.06 -28.77 -19.00
C GLY A 102 25.48 -27.74 -19.95
N ALA A 103 25.45 -28.07 -21.23
CA ALA A 103 24.79 -27.29 -22.26
C ALA A 103 23.27 -27.23 -21.97
N THR A 104 22.83 -26.22 -21.23
CA THR A 104 21.46 -25.71 -21.30
C THR A 104 21.50 -24.35 -21.96
N VAL A 105 21.50 -24.38 -23.29
CA VAL A 105 20.70 -23.49 -24.13
C VAL A 105 20.62 -22.04 -23.63
N ASN A 106 21.68 -21.26 -23.86
CA ASN A 106 21.53 -19.81 -24.06
C ASN A 106 20.87 -19.57 -25.43
N LEU A 107 19.63 -20.03 -25.60
CA LEU A 107 18.69 -19.53 -26.59
C LEU A 107 17.63 -18.74 -25.82
N LEU A 108 18.06 -17.70 -25.11
CA LEU A 108 17.17 -16.61 -24.74
C LEU A 108 17.27 -15.61 -25.88
N ASP A 109 16.33 -15.75 -26.81
CA ASP A 109 16.32 -15.09 -28.10
C ASP A 109 16.70 -13.60 -28.00
N PRO A 110 17.55 -13.07 -28.91
CA PRO A 110 17.74 -11.62 -29.05
C PRO A 110 16.41 -10.87 -29.29
N GLN A 111 15.38 -11.57 -29.76
CA GLN A 111 14.01 -11.07 -29.84
C GLN A 111 13.39 -10.82 -28.46
N LEU A 112 13.62 -11.69 -27.47
CA LEU A 112 13.06 -11.55 -26.13
C LEU A 112 13.69 -10.39 -25.36
N GLN A 113 14.98 -10.09 -25.60
CA GLN A 113 15.65 -8.91 -25.06
C GLN A 113 15.13 -7.61 -25.70
N ASN A 114 14.95 -7.60 -27.03
CA ASN A 114 14.37 -6.47 -27.73
C ASN A 114 12.91 -6.22 -27.32
N ILE A 115 12.12 -7.28 -27.10
CA ILE A 115 10.74 -7.18 -26.59
C ILE A 115 10.71 -6.62 -25.17
N LYS A 116 11.62 -7.05 -24.27
CA LYS A 116 11.72 -6.49 -22.90
C LYS A 116 12.13 -5.02 -22.91
N ASN A 117 13.14 -4.65 -23.69
CA ASN A 117 13.59 -3.27 -23.81
C ASN A 117 12.52 -2.36 -24.43
N ASN A 118 11.77 -2.86 -25.42
CA ASN A 118 10.65 -2.13 -26.01
C ASN A 118 9.46 -2.02 -25.04
N MET A 119 9.18 -3.06 -24.23
CA MET A 119 8.18 -2.97 -23.16
C MET A 119 8.57 -1.93 -22.11
N GLU A 120 9.81 -1.94 -21.60
CA GLU A 120 10.26 -0.95 -20.62
C GLU A 120 10.25 0.48 -21.18
N LYS A 121 10.57 0.65 -22.47
CA LYS A 121 10.46 1.94 -23.17
C LYS A 121 9.01 2.40 -23.30
N ASN A 122 8.10 1.50 -23.70
CA ASN A 122 6.67 1.82 -23.84
C ASN A 122 6.02 2.15 -22.49
N GLU A 123 6.39 1.44 -21.42
CA GLU A 123 5.94 1.74 -20.05
C GLU A 123 6.42 3.12 -19.60
N ARG A 124 7.68 3.48 -19.87
CA ARG A 124 8.21 4.81 -19.56
C ARG A 124 7.50 5.92 -20.35
N ILE A 125 7.21 5.70 -21.64
CA ILE A 125 6.47 6.66 -22.47
C ILE A 125 5.05 6.86 -21.92
N ALA A 126 4.35 5.77 -21.59
CA ALA A 126 3.02 5.84 -21.01
C ALA A 126 3.00 6.57 -19.66
N LEU A 127 4.01 6.37 -18.82
CA LEU A 127 4.17 7.10 -17.54
C LEU A 127 4.40 8.59 -17.77
N VAL A 128 5.25 8.97 -18.73
CA VAL A 128 5.51 10.37 -19.07
C VAL A 128 4.26 11.04 -19.64
N GLU A 129 3.52 10.37 -20.52
CA GLU A 129 2.25 10.88 -21.04
C GLU A 129 1.20 11.04 -19.95
N LYS A 130 1.08 10.06 -19.05
CA LYS A 130 0.16 10.13 -17.89
C LYS A 130 0.51 11.32 -17.00
N GLN A 131 1.80 11.54 -16.71
CA GLN A 131 2.25 12.71 -15.96
C GLN A 131 1.97 14.02 -16.68
N LYS A 132 2.19 14.09 -18.00
CA LYS A 132 1.92 15.28 -18.79
C LYS A 132 0.43 15.66 -18.79
N ARG A 133 -0.45 14.67 -18.99
CA ARG A 133 -1.91 14.87 -18.91
C ARG A 133 -2.34 15.35 -17.52
N LEU A 134 -1.79 14.77 -16.46
CA LEU A 134 -2.08 15.23 -15.10
C LEU A 134 -1.64 16.70 -14.90
N GLN A 135 -0.48 17.10 -15.39
CA GLN A 135 0.00 18.49 -15.32
C GLN A 135 -0.90 19.45 -16.11
N GLU A 136 -1.36 19.04 -17.30
CA GLU A 136 -2.32 19.81 -18.10
C GLU A 136 -3.66 19.96 -17.38
N ASN A 137 -4.19 18.89 -16.80
CA ASN A 137 -5.42 18.88 -16.01
C ASN A 137 -5.32 19.78 -14.77
N VAL A 138 -4.19 19.73 -14.04
CA VAL A 138 -3.93 20.61 -12.89
C VAL A 138 -3.94 22.07 -13.35
N LYS A 139 -3.27 22.38 -14.46
CA LYS A 139 -3.17 23.75 -14.99
C LYS A 139 -4.52 24.30 -15.46
N SER A 140 -5.32 23.48 -16.16
CA SER A 140 -6.66 23.87 -16.63
C SER A 140 -7.64 24.04 -15.45
N THR A 141 -7.57 23.16 -14.46
CA THR A 141 -8.38 23.28 -13.24
C THR A 141 -8.04 24.55 -12.47
N TYR A 142 -6.75 24.86 -12.33
CA TYR A 142 -6.28 26.06 -11.65
C TYR A 142 -6.75 27.34 -12.33
N SER A 143 -6.76 27.40 -13.66
CA SER A 143 -7.21 28.60 -14.38
C SER A 143 -8.71 28.87 -14.19
N ARG A 144 -9.54 27.82 -14.17
CA ARG A 144 -11.01 27.91 -13.96
C ARG A 144 -11.39 28.33 -12.54
N LEU A 145 -10.62 27.88 -11.55
CA LEU A 145 -10.87 28.12 -10.13
C LEU A 145 -10.01 29.25 -9.53
N LYS A 146 -9.31 30.02 -10.37
CA LYS A 146 -8.36 31.06 -9.95
C LYS A 146 -8.97 32.07 -8.98
N LYS A 147 -10.25 32.44 -9.18
CA LYS A 147 -10.96 33.40 -8.32
C LYS A 147 -11.20 32.80 -6.93
N GLU A 148 -11.72 31.58 -6.88
CA GLU A 148 -12.06 30.87 -5.65
C GLU A 148 -10.83 30.49 -4.83
N ILE A 149 -9.71 30.20 -5.50
CA ILE A 149 -8.41 29.97 -4.87
C ILE A 149 -7.90 31.25 -4.19
N LYS A 150 -7.97 32.40 -4.88
CA LYS A 150 -7.58 33.70 -4.29
C LYS A 150 -8.44 34.07 -3.08
N GLU A 151 -9.72 33.73 -3.12
CA GLU A 151 -10.65 33.94 -2.00
C GLU A 151 -10.47 32.91 -0.85
N GLY A 152 -9.56 31.95 -1.00
CA GLY A 152 -9.29 30.91 0.00
C GLY A 152 -10.42 29.89 0.17
N LYS A 153 -11.34 29.82 -0.79
CA LYS A 153 -12.48 28.88 -0.77
C LYS A 153 -12.08 27.48 -1.21
N VAL A 154 -11.11 27.40 -2.12
CA VAL A 154 -10.67 26.19 -2.81
C VAL A 154 -9.15 26.10 -2.79
N GLU A 155 -8.64 24.89 -2.65
CA GLU A 155 -7.22 24.57 -2.78
C GLU A 155 -7.08 23.38 -3.73
N ILE A 156 -6.10 23.43 -4.63
CA ILE A 156 -5.81 22.33 -5.56
C ILE A 156 -4.46 21.72 -5.17
N THR A 157 -4.41 20.41 -5.08
CA THR A 157 -3.18 19.64 -4.83
C THR A 157 -3.15 18.44 -5.77
N HIS A 158 -1.97 17.93 -6.07
CA HIS A 158 -1.81 16.63 -6.72
C HIS A 158 -1.04 15.70 -5.78
N LYS A 159 -1.50 14.46 -5.64
CA LYS A 159 -0.82 13.44 -4.81
C LYS A 159 -1.10 12.06 -5.38
N ASP A 160 -0.08 11.21 -5.45
CA ASP A 160 -0.21 9.80 -5.89
C ASP A 160 -0.92 9.68 -7.25
N HIS A 161 -0.57 10.55 -8.20
CA HIS A 161 -1.20 10.69 -9.53
C HIS A 161 -2.68 11.12 -9.54
N ASN A 162 -3.24 11.51 -8.40
CA ASN A 162 -4.60 12.00 -8.27
C ASN A 162 -4.63 13.53 -8.20
N LEU A 163 -5.64 14.12 -8.83
CA LEU A 163 -5.97 15.54 -8.67
C LEU A 163 -6.92 15.68 -7.49
N ILE A 164 -6.55 16.48 -6.50
CA ILE A 164 -7.33 16.70 -5.27
C ILE A 164 -7.77 18.16 -5.24
N ILE A 165 -9.08 18.38 -5.31
CA ILE A 165 -9.71 19.68 -5.15
C ILE A 165 -10.31 19.74 -3.75
N ARG A 166 -9.72 20.53 -2.86
CA ARG A 166 -10.23 20.73 -1.50
C ARG A 166 -11.10 21.97 -1.46
N ILE A 167 -12.28 21.82 -0.89
CA ILE A 167 -13.27 22.87 -0.77
C ILE A 167 -13.55 23.08 0.71
N SER A 168 -13.38 24.31 1.18
CA SER A 168 -13.68 24.65 2.57
C SER A 168 -15.18 24.47 2.87
N GLU A 169 -15.50 24.04 4.10
CA GLU A 169 -16.89 23.94 4.56
C GLU A 169 -17.63 25.27 4.36
N ALA A 170 -17.03 26.39 4.78
CA ALA A 170 -17.68 27.70 4.72
C ALA A 170 -18.06 28.14 3.29
N ALA A 171 -17.35 27.65 2.27
CA ALA A 171 -17.69 27.93 0.87
C ALA A 171 -18.87 27.08 0.38
N SER A 172 -19.03 25.85 0.90
CA SER A 172 -19.92 24.84 0.35
C SER A 172 -21.19 24.61 1.18
N PHE A 173 -21.09 24.67 2.51
CA PHE A 173 -22.16 24.39 3.45
C PHE A 173 -22.24 25.47 4.54
N PRO A 174 -23.45 25.92 4.90
CA PRO A 174 -23.64 26.66 6.15
C PRO A 174 -23.20 25.82 7.35
N LYS A 175 -22.73 26.48 8.41
CA LYS A 175 -22.23 25.82 9.62
C LYS A 175 -23.27 24.84 10.18
N GLY A 176 -22.88 23.57 10.35
CA GLY A 176 -23.72 22.53 10.95
C GLY A 176 -24.85 22.01 10.05
N GLN A 177 -24.88 22.39 8.78
CA GLN A 177 -25.85 21.90 7.81
C GLN A 177 -25.17 21.02 6.76
N ALA A 178 -25.90 20.03 6.26
CA ALA A 178 -25.48 19.25 5.09
C ALA A 178 -26.23 19.66 3.82
N LYS A 179 -26.86 20.84 3.81
CA LYS A 179 -27.48 21.42 2.62
C LYS A 179 -26.48 22.37 1.97
N LEU A 180 -26.34 22.28 0.65
CA LEU A 180 -25.45 23.18 -0.09
C LEU A 180 -25.90 24.64 0.05
N ASN A 181 -24.91 25.53 0.16
CA ASN A 181 -25.14 26.95 0.16
C ASN A 181 -25.67 27.38 -1.23
N PRO A 182 -26.74 28.20 -1.34
CA PRO A 182 -27.22 28.72 -2.62
C PRO A 182 -26.14 29.44 -3.44
N ASN A 183 -25.17 30.09 -2.78
CA ASN A 183 -24.05 30.77 -3.45
C ASN A 183 -23.01 29.79 -4.02
N PHE A 184 -23.13 28.50 -3.74
CA PHE A 184 -22.24 27.45 -4.24
C PHE A 184 -22.61 26.97 -5.64
N THR A 185 -23.78 27.33 -6.18
CA THR A 185 -24.25 26.91 -7.51
C THR A 185 -23.25 27.23 -8.62
N SER A 186 -22.72 28.46 -8.67
CA SER A 186 -21.70 28.83 -9.66
C SER A 186 -20.40 28.03 -9.52
N MET A 187 -20.04 27.60 -8.30
CA MET A 187 -18.89 26.72 -8.07
C MET A 187 -19.20 25.30 -8.53
N LEU A 188 -20.42 24.82 -8.28
CA LEU A 188 -20.91 23.52 -8.73
C LEU A 188 -20.82 23.43 -10.26
N ASP A 189 -21.19 24.48 -10.99
CA ASP A 189 -21.08 24.54 -12.45
C ASP A 189 -19.65 24.35 -12.93
N LYS A 190 -18.70 25.10 -12.34
CA LYS A 190 -17.28 24.97 -12.69
C LYS A 190 -16.74 23.58 -12.38
N LEU A 191 -17.16 22.98 -11.27
CA LEU A 191 -16.74 21.64 -10.87
C LEU A 191 -17.26 20.60 -11.87
N SER A 192 -18.54 20.68 -12.22
CA SER A 192 -19.15 19.85 -13.26
C SER A 192 -18.36 19.91 -14.58
N ASP A 193 -18.05 21.12 -15.07
CA ASP A 193 -17.26 21.30 -16.31
C ASP A 193 -15.86 20.66 -16.20
N ILE A 194 -15.20 20.80 -15.06
CA ILE A 194 -13.89 20.19 -14.81
C ILE A 194 -13.99 18.65 -14.80
N LEU A 195 -15.02 18.09 -14.15
CA LEU A 195 -15.21 16.64 -14.04
C LEU A 195 -15.60 15.97 -15.37
N ASN A 196 -16.22 16.73 -16.27
CA ASN A 196 -16.51 16.30 -17.64
C ASN A 196 -15.25 16.24 -18.52
N ASP A 197 -14.39 17.24 -18.43
CA ASP A 197 -13.17 17.28 -19.25
C ASP A 197 -12.12 16.26 -18.80
N VAL A 198 -12.08 15.99 -17.50
CA VAL A 198 -11.08 15.12 -16.89
C VAL A 198 -11.63 13.71 -16.76
N LYS A 199 -11.08 12.75 -17.52
CA LYS A 199 -11.42 11.32 -17.41
C LYS A 199 -10.89 10.71 -16.10
N GLY A 200 -11.64 9.79 -15.49
CA GLY A 200 -11.21 9.05 -14.29
C GLY A 200 -12.33 8.83 -13.27
N GLU A 201 -12.07 8.03 -12.24
CA GLU A 201 -13.00 7.89 -11.12
C GLU A 201 -12.97 9.17 -10.26
N VAL A 202 -14.12 9.54 -9.71
CA VAL A 202 -14.32 10.72 -8.87
C VAL A 202 -14.72 10.28 -7.48
N GLU A 203 -13.81 10.42 -6.52
CA GLU A 203 -14.10 10.18 -5.11
C GLU A 203 -14.42 11.51 -4.41
N ILE A 204 -15.60 11.61 -3.80
CA ILE A 204 -16.02 12.76 -3.02
C ILE A 204 -15.94 12.40 -1.54
N ALA A 205 -14.94 12.96 -0.86
CA ALA A 205 -14.61 12.64 0.52
C ALA A 205 -15.01 13.77 1.48
N GLY A 206 -15.86 13.46 2.47
CA GLY A 206 -16.26 14.39 3.52
C GLY A 206 -15.36 14.30 4.76
N HIS A 207 -14.97 15.44 5.32
CA HIS A 207 -14.17 15.51 6.56
C HIS A 207 -14.75 16.47 7.60
N SER A 208 -14.58 16.13 8.88
CA SER A 208 -14.95 16.98 10.02
C SER A 208 -13.72 17.39 10.83
N ASP A 209 -13.93 18.26 11.81
CA ASP A 209 -12.99 18.41 12.92
C ASP A 209 -13.24 17.35 14.00
N ASP A 210 -12.49 17.42 15.08
CA ASP A 210 -12.54 16.52 16.24
C ASP A 210 -13.65 16.86 17.25
N LYS A 211 -14.30 18.02 17.13
CA LYS A 211 -15.36 18.39 18.05
C LYS A 211 -16.52 17.42 17.87
N LYS A 212 -17.03 16.89 18.98
CA LYS A 212 -18.21 16.01 18.94
C LYS A 212 -19.37 16.77 18.30
N PHE A 213 -19.75 16.32 17.12
CA PHE A 213 -20.95 16.79 16.46
C PHE A 213 -22.11 15.91 16.91
N ASN A 214 -23.07 16.51 17.59
CA ASN A 214 -24.34 15.88 17.92
C ASN A 214 -25.45 16.87 17.58
N SER A 215 -26.22 16.55 16.55
CA SER A 215 -27.45 17.27 16.22
C SER A 215 -28.60 16.28 16.20
N LEU A 216 -29.83 16.79 16.26
CA LEU A 216 -31.03 15.97 16.10
C LEU A 216 -31.01 15.13 14.81
N ARG A 217 -30.28 15.58 13.78
CA ARG A 217 -30.24 14.96 12.45
C ARG A 217 -29.03 14.07 12.21
N TYR A 218 -27.87 14.38 12.81
CA TYR A 218 -26.64 13.60 12.65
C TYR A 218 -26.03 13.34 14.01
N ARG A 219 -25.88 12.05 14.33
CA ARG A 219 -25.43 11.55 15.64
C ARG A 219 -23.92 11.57 15.78
N THR A 220 -23.21 11.49 14.65
CA THR A 220 -21.74 11.43 14.64
C THR A 220 -21.14 12.30 13.55
N ASN A 221 -19.86 12.64 13.73
CA ASN A 221 -19.06 13.30 12.70
C ASN A 221 -18.97 12.50 11.39
N TRP A 222 -19.00 11.17 11.48
CA TRP A 222 -19.03 10.30 10.31
C TRP A 222 -20.30 10.51 9.50
N GLU A 223 -21.46 10.43 10.15
CA GLU A 223 -22.76 10.70 9.51
C GLU A 223 -22.82 12.11 8.91
N PHE A 224 -22.35 13.12 9.64
CA PHE A 224 -22.34 14.49 9.14
C PHE A 224 -21.43 14.69 7.92
N SER A 225 -20.24 14.06 7.95
CA SER A 225 -19.32 14.09 6.81
C SER A 225 -19.85 13.32 5.59
N ALA A 226 -20.50 12.17 5.81
CA ALA A 226 -21.14 11.37 4.77
C ALA A 226 -22.28 12.14 4.10
N ALA A 227 -23.16 12.76 4.91
CA ALA A 227 -24.30 13.52 4.41
C ALA A 227 -23.88 14.69 3.50
N ARG A 228 -22.80 15.40 3.85
CA ARG A 228 -22.27 16.49 3.03
C ARG A 228 -21.66 16.00 1.72
N ALA A 229 -20.84 14.96 1.78
CA ALA A 229 -20.24 14.36 0.60
C ALA A 229 -21.32 13.81 -0.36
N MET A 230 -22.34 13.14 0.18
CA MET A 230 -23.49 12.65 -0.57
C MET A 230 -24.28 13.80 -1.22
N THR A 231 -24.52 14.89 -0.49
CA THR A 231 -25.26 16.04 -1.02
C THR A 231 -24.53 16.69 -2.19
N LEU A 232 -23.20 16.82 -2.10
CA LEU A 232 -22.39 17.33 -3.21
C LEU A 232 -22.42 16.37 -4.41
N ALA A 233 -22.25 15.07 -4.17
CA ALA A 233 -22.31 14.04 -5.20
C ALA A 233 -23.66 14.06 -5.94
N GLN A 234 -24.77 14.07 -5.19
CA GLN A 234 -26.10 14.16 -5.76
C GLN A 234 -26.29 15.44 -6.57
N ALA A 235 -25.79 16.58 -6.10
CA ALA A 235 -25.91 17.84 -6.83
C ALA A 235 -25.13 17.83 -8.16
N LEU A 236 -23.94 17.21 -8.18
CA LEU A 236 -23.15 17.04 -9.41
C LEU A 236 -23.83 16.09 -10.41
N ILE A 237 -24.39 14.98 -9.91
CA ILE A 237 -25.08 13.96 -10.73
C ILE A 237 -26.41 14.49 -11.28
N GLN A 238 -27.25 15.09 -10.42
CA GLN A 238 -28.59 15.56 -10.81
C GLN A 238 -28.56 16.63 -11.90
N LYS A 239 -27.47 17.41 -11.95
CA LYS A 239 -27.29 18.41 -12.99
C LYS A 239 -27.09 17.78 -14.38
N GLY A 240 -26.74 16.50 -14.45
CA GLY A 240 -26.52 15.76 -15.71
C GLY A 240 -25.09 15.84 -16.23
N ASP A 241 -24.21 16.52 -15.50
CA ASP A 241 -22.84 16.81 -15.93
C ASP A 241 -21.81 15.81 -15.39
N VAL A 242 -22.20 14.83 -14.59
CA VAL A 242 -21.26 13.83 -14.06
C VAL A 242 -21.90 12.46 -14.09
N ASP A 243 -21.24 11.55 -14.80
CA ASP A 243 -21.64 10.13 -14.87
C ASP A 243 -21.68 9.52 -13.45
N PRO A 244 -22.84 9.02 -12.99
CA PRO A 244 -22.98 8.39 -11.68
C PRO A 244 -22.02 7.22 -11.47
N GLU A 245 -21.69 6.46 -12.52
CA GLU A 245 -20.81 5.28 -12.40
C GLU A 245 -19.37 5.66 -12.06
N ARG A 246 -18.99 6.92 -12.32
CA ARG A 246 -17.67 7.45 -11.97
C ARG A 246 -17.58 7.91 -10.52
N VAL A 247 -18.71 8.07 -9.81
CA VAL A 247 -18.74 8.77 -8.53
C VAL A 247 -18.77 7.80 -7.35
N THR A 248 -17.79 7.92 -6.46
CA THR A 248 -17.77 7.23 -5.16
C THR A 248 -17.85 8.26 -4.03
N VAL A 249 -18.69 8.02 -3.03
CA VAL A 249 -18.81 8.88 -1.85
C VAL A 249 -18.11 8.23 -0.66
N VAL A 250 -17.19 8.97 -0.04
CA VAL A 250 -16.44 8.51 1.13
C VAL A 250 -16.63 9.48 2.29
N ALA A 251 -16.74 8.92 3.49
CA ALA A 251 -16.77 9.69 4.72
C ALA A 251 -15.50 9.37 5.51
N HIS A 252 -14.75 10.39 5.90
CA HIS A 252 -13.57 10.24 6.75
C HIS A 252 -13.80 10.77 8.17
N GLY A 253 -14.88 11.52 8.42
CA GLY A 253 -15.14 12.15 9.70
C GLY A 253 -13.90 12.91 10.21
N PRO A 254 -13.50 12.73 11.48
CA PRO A 254 -12.36 13.43 12.08
C PRO A 254 -11.00 12.75 11.84
N THR A 255 -10.96 11.58 11.18
CA THR A 255 -9.79 10.67 11.23
C THR A 255 -8.65 11.05 10.29
N ARG A 256 -8.91 11.94 9.33
CA ARG A 256 -7.91 12.44 8.38
C ARG A 256 -7.77 13.96 8.46
N PRO A 257 -7.24 14.52 9.56
CA PRO A 257 -6.98 15.94 9.69
C PRO A 257 -5.78 16.35 8.82
N ILE A 258 -5.86 17.51 8.15
CA ILE A 258 -4.72 18.11 7.44
C ILE A 258 -3.77 18.75 8.46
N VAL A 259 -4.36 19.37 9.48
CA VAL A 259 -3.64 20.09 10.54
C VAL A 259 -4.13 19.62 11.91
N LYS A 260 -3.30 19.72 12.95
CA LYS A 260 -3.73 19.35 14.31
C LYS A 260 -4.94 20.19 14.75
N ASN A 261 -5.93 19.58 15.39
CA ASN A 261 -7.17 20.25 15.86
C ASN A 261 -6.98 21.14 17.11
N ASN A 262 -5.82 21.76 17.27
CA ASN A 262 -5.45 22.55 18.45
C ASN A 262 -6.01 23.99 18.45
N SER A 263 -6.52 24.49 17.33
CA SER A 263 -7.07 25.85 17.20
C SER A 263 -8.33 25.87 16.33
N GLU A 264 -9.17 26.90 16.48
CA GLU A 264 -10.36 27.02 15.63
C GLU A 264 -10.00 27.27 14.16
N ILE A 265 -8.90 27.97 13.90
CA ILE A 265 -8.36 28.17 12.55
C ILE A 265 -7.98 26.82 11.93
N ASN A 266 -7.35 25.93 12.70
CA ASN A 266 -6.96 24.61 12.21
C ASN A 266 -8.16 23.68 12.03
N ARG A 267 -9.12 23.70 12.97
CA ARG A 267 -10.38 22.95 12.83
C ARG A 267 -11.14 23.37 11.57
N ARG A 268 -11.19 24.67 11.27
CA ARG A 268 -11.78 25.18 10.01
C ARG A 268 -11.13 24.59 8.76
N LYS A 269 -9.81 24.40 8.77
CA LYS A 269 -9.09 23.74 7.65
C LYS A 269 -9.44 22.27 7.52
N ASN A 270 -9.71 21.60 8.65
CA ASN A 270 -10.08 20.18 8.65
C ASN A 270 -11.54 19.94 8.21
N ARG A 271 -12.45 20.90 8.47
CA ARG A 271 -13.83 20.88 7.98
C ARG A 271 -13.86 21.26 6.49
N ARG A 272 -13.82 20.23 5.64
CA ARG A 272 -13.71 20.38 4.18
C ARG A 272 -14.35 19.20 3.47
N ILE A 273 -14.48 19.35 2.16
CA ILE A 273 -14.72 18.24 1.25
C ILE A 273 -13.58 18.18 0.25
N GLU A 274 -13.18 16.97 -0.09
CA GLU A 274 -12.18 16.70 -1.13
C GLU A 274 -12.88 16.04 -2.31
N ILE A 275 -12.62 16.52 -3.51
CA ILE A 275 -12.96 15.85 -4.76
C ILE A 275 -11.64 15.31 -5.32
N ILE A 276 -11.53 14.00 -5.39
CA ILE A 276 -10.30 13.29 -5.77
C ILE A 276 -10.58 12.63 -7.12
N ILE A 277 -9.84 13.03 -8.14
CA ILE A 277 -9.95 12.45 -9.48
C ILE A 277 -8.80 11.46 -9.66
N LYS A 278 -9.14 10.18 -9.82
CA LYS A 278 -8.20 9.07 -9.97
C LYS A 278 -8.02 8.71 -11.44
N HIS A 279 -6.76 8.58 -11.86
CA HIS A 279 -6.33 8.31 -13.24
C HIS A 279 -5.58 7.00 -13.38
#